data_AF-A0A6I1ZMQ1-F1
#
_entry.id   AF-A0A6I1ZMQ1-F1
#
_cell.length_a   1.000
_cell.length_b   1.000
_cell.length_c   1.000
_cell.angle_alpha   90.00
_cell.angle_beta   90.00
_cell.angle_gamma   90.00
#
_symmetry.space_group_name_H-M   'P 1'
#
loop_
_entity.id
_entity.type
_entity.pdbx_description
1 polymer ?
#
loop_
_entity_poly.entity_id
_entity_poly.type
_entity_poly.pdbx_seq_one_letter_code
_entity_poly.pdbx_strand_id
1 'polypeptide(L)'
;MRVQTLWNLQKLRGKYGRGQFGKIAQKLLALSFRDMGYTHIVERSTEGVDIDIAREANKKFALEVKTTDGLSVVLSADNIQGLRERAKDGYLPVIAALRLAVFENWILAGVPLNELPTGQVLIDRLRAYRMSDVEHVLGPAFEQVAERHFQGTLKGGQRYLNDQLQQTGIEVRDL
;
A
#
# COMPACT_ATOMS: atom_id res chain seq x y z
N MET A 1 -8.91 -11.12 -4.31
CA MET A 1 -7.63 -11.81 -4.15
C MET A 1 -7.81 -13.33 -4.22
N ARG A 2 -6.89 -14.08 -4.83
CA ARG A 2 -6.83 -15.56 -4.78
C ARG A 2 -6.69 -16.06 -3.34
N VAL A 3 -7.30 -17.20 -3.03
CA VAL A 3 -7.30 -17.81 -1.68
C VAL A 3 -5.86 -18.10 -1.20
N GLN A 4 -4.99 -18.58 -2.08
CA GLN A 4 -3.59 -18.86 -1.73
C GLN A 4 -2.84 -17.59 -1.29
N THR A 5 -3.04 -16.46 -1.97
CA THR A 5 -2.42 -15.19 -1.60
C THR A 5 -2.95 -14.72 -0.24
N LEU A 6 -4.26 -14.80 0.00
CA LEU A 6 -4.84 -14.48 1.31
C LEU A 6 -4.20 -15.32 2.42
N TRP A 7 -4.06 -16.64 2.22
CA TRP A 7 -3.47 -17.52 3.22
C TRP A 7 -1.99 -17.19 3.48
N ASN A 8 -1.22 -16.88 2.44
CA ASN A 8 0.16 -16.42 2.57
C ASN A 8 0.25 -15.12 3.39
N LEU A 9 -0.60 -14.13 3.11
CA LEU A 9 -0.64 -12.88 3.87
C LEU A 9 -1.07 -13.09 5.32
N GLN A 10 -2.08 -13.93 5.58
CA GLN A 10 -2.49 -14.30 6.93
C GLN A 10 -1.37 -15.02 7.69
N LYS A 11 -0.58 -15.86 7.01
CA LYS A 11 0.59 -16.53 7.61
C LYS A 11 1.71 -15.53 7.95
N LEU A 12 1.98 -14.56 7.08
CA LEU A 12 2.90 -13.46 7.38
C LEU A 12 2.41 -12.61 8.55
N ARG A 13 1.11 -12.29 8.58
CA ARG A 13 0.44 -11.58 9.68
C ARG A 13 0.54 -12.32 11.00
N GLY A 14 0.33 -13.63 10.99
CA GLY A 14 0.46 -14.49 12.18
C GLY A 14 1.90 -14.53 12.70
N LYS A 15 2.90 -14.55 11.81
CA LYS A 15 4.32 -14.58 12.19
C LYS A 15 4.82 -13.24 12.74
N TYR A 16 4.50 -12.13 12.08
CA TYR A 16 5.10 -10.83 12.37
C TYR A 16 4.21 -9.90 13.22
N GLY A 17 2.97 -10.30 13.49
CA GLY A 17 2.01 -9.51 14.26
C GLY A 17 1.50 -8.28 13.50
N ARG A 18 0.71 -7.45 14.18
CA ARG A 18 -0.08 -6.43 13.49
C ARG A 18 0.75 -5.26 12.93
N GLY A 19 1.66 -4.73 13.73
CA GLY A 19 2.47 -3.57 13.34
C GLY A 19 3.39 -3.87 12.15
N GLN A 20 4.23 -4.89 12.28
CA GLN A 20 5.22 -5.22 11.24
C GLN A 20 4.57 -5.73 9.95
N PHE A 21 3.43 -6.42 10.03
CA PHE A 21 2.73 -6.84 8.82
C PHE A 21 2.25 -5.66 7.97
N GLY A 22 1.85 -4.55 8.58
CA GLY A 22 1.46 -3.34 7.82
C GLY A 22 2.59 -2.88 6.91
N LYS A 23 3.81 -2.80 7.45
CA LYS A 23 5.01 -2.46 6.68
C LYS A 23 5.39 -3.52 5.64
N ILE A 24 5.22 -4.81 5.94
CA ILE A 24 5.37 -5.88 4.94
C ILE A 24 4.40 -5.68 3.76
N ALA A 25 3.11 -5.44 4.04
CA ALA A 25 2.11 -5.23 3.00
C ALA A 25 2.38 -3.98 2.17
N GLN A 26 2.83 -2.90 2.80
CA GLN A 26 3.27 -1.67 2.15
C GLN A 26 4.43 -1.92 1.17
N LYS A 27 5.48 -2.65 1.59
CA LYS A 27 6.63 -2.94 0.71
C LYS A 27 6.25 -3.88 -0.45
N LEU A 28 5.39 -4.86 -0.20
CA LEU A 28 4.82 -5.69 -1.27
C LEU A 28 3.99 -4.84 -2.25
N LEU A 29 3.22 -3.87 -1.76
CA LEU A 29 2.47 -2.94 -2.59
C LEU A 29 3.40 -2.07 -3.45
N ALA A 30 4.50 -1.56 -2.89
CA ALA A 30 5.51 -0.79 -3.64
C ALA A 30 6.15 -1.63 -4.78
N LEU A 31 6.54 -2.88 -4.49
CA LEU A 31 7.04 -3.82 -5.52
C LEU A 31 5.98 -4.09 -6.61
N SER A 32 4.70 -4.12 -6.25
CA SER A 32 3.62 -4.31 -7.21
C SER A 32 3.49 -3.15 -8.18
N PHE A 33 3.62 -1.91 -7.70
CA PHE A 33 3.68 -0.74 -8.57
C PHE A 33 4.90 -0.75 -9.48
N ARG A 34 6.04 -1.26 -9.02
CA ARG A 34 7.22 -1.44 -9.88
C ARG A 34 6.95 -2.44 -11.01
N ASP A 35 6.35 -3.59 -10.70
CA ASP A 35 5.95 -4.59 -11.70
C ASP A 35 4.91 -4.04 -12.70
N MET A 36 4.10 -3.06 -12.29
CA MET A 36 3.17 -2.33 -13.16
C MET A 36 3.83 -1.24 -14.03
N GLY A 37 5.15 -1.06 -13.93
CA GLY A 37 5.91 -0.10 -14.74
C GLY A 37 5.97 1.32 -14.18
N TYR A 38 5.66 1.55 -12.91
CA TYR A 38 5.96 2.82 -12.25
C TYR A 38 7.48 2.92 -12.04
N THR A 39 8.06 4.04 -12.46
CA THR A 39 9.51 4.22 -12.52
C THR A 39 10.06 4.96 -11.31
N HIS A 40 9.30 5.90 -10.75
CA HIS A 40 9.67 6.66 -9.57
C HIS A 40 8.82 6.20 -8.39
N ILE A 41 9.44 5.46 -7.46
CA ILE A 41 8.77 4.92 -6.27
C ILE A 41 9.66 5.26 -5.07
N VAL A 42 9.08 5.91 -4.07
CA VAL A 42 9.72 6.19 -2.78
C VAL A 42 8.86 5.57 -1.70
N GLU A 43 9.42 4.63 -0.93
CA GLU A 43 8.76 3.97 0.18
C GLU A 43 9.34 4.47 1.50
N ARG A 44 8.47 4.79 2.47
CA ARG A 44 8.86 5.41 3.75
C ARG A 44 8.38 4.61 4.95
N SER A 45 9.29 4.34 5.88
CA SER A 45 8.96 3.57 7.10
C SER A 45 8.47 4.46 8.25
N THR A 46 8.91 5.72 8.33
CA THR A 46 8.77 6.58 9.52
C THR A 46 8.03 7.89 9.27
N GLU A 47 8.45 8.68 8.27
CA GLU A 47 7.93 10.03 8.05
C GLU A 47 7.15 10.19 6.74
N GLY A 48 6.16 11.09 6.76
CA GLY A 48 5.36 11.43 5.59
C GLY A 48 4.38 10.34 5.15
N VAL A 49 4.06 10.31 3.86
CA VAL A 49 3.22 9.28 3.27
C VAL A 49 4.02 7.99 3.07
N ASP A 50 3.34 6.86 3.21
CA ASP A 50 3.97 5.53 3.13
C ASP A 50 4.63 5.27 1.77
N ILE A 51 4.00 5.67 0.66
CA ILE A 51 4.55 5.46 -0.69
C ILE A 51 4.25 6.66 -1.59
N ASP A 52 5.26 7.23 -2.23
CA ASP A 52 5.06 8.03 -3.44
C ASP A 52 5.30 7.19 -4.67
N ILE A 53 4.41 7.27 -5.66
CA ILE A 53 4.60 6.67 -6.97
C ILE A 53 4.35 7.68 -8.08
N ALA A 54 5.17 7.63 -9.12
CA ALA A 54 4.99 8.43 -10.32
C ALA A 54 5.43 7.66 -11.57
N ARG A 55 4.74 7.96 -12.67
CA ARG A 55 5.10 7.55 -14.04
C ARG A 55 5.35 8.81 -14.88
N GLU A 56 6.18 8.69 -15.92
CA GLU A 56 6.62 9.81 -16.78
C GLU A 56 5.46 10.67 -17.36
N ALA A 57 4.25 10.12 -17.47
CA ALA A 57 3.07 10.81 -18.01
C ALA A 57 2.10 11.35 -16.93
N ASN A 58 2.59 12.17 -15.99
CA ASN A 58 1.81 13.00 -15.04
C ASN A 58 0.89 12.32 -14.01
N LYS A 59 0.82 10.98 -13.92
CA LYS A 59 0.12 10.31 -12.81
C LYS A 59 1.08 10.15 -11.62
N LYS A 60 0.93 11.02 -10.62
CA LYS A 60 1.65 10.98 -9.33
C LYS A 60 0.67 10.67 -8.21
N PHE A 61 0.94 9.65 -7.40
CA PHE A 61 0.09 9.26 -6.27
C PHE A 61 0.91 9.24 -4.97
N ALA A 62 0.35 9.83 -3.92
CA ALA A 62 0.88 9.78 -2.56
C ALA A 62 -0.05 8.87 -1.76
N LEU A 63 0.46 7.74 -1.29
CA LEU A 63 -0.33 6.67 -0.68
C LEU A 63 -0.13 6.64 0.83
N GLU A 64 -1.25 6.57 1.53
CA GLU A 64 -1.34 6.09 2.92
C GLU A 64 -1.84 4.64 2.90
N VAL A 65 -1.10 3.71 3.50
CA VAL A 65 -1.35 2.26 3.40
C VAL A 65 -1.91 1.71 4.70
N LYS A 66 -3.11 1.13 4.64
CA LYS A 66 -3.78 0.51 5.79
C LYS A 66 -4.14 -0.94 5.53
N THR A 67 -3.93 -1.77 6.55
CA THR A 67 -4.38 -3.17 6.56
C THR A 67 -5.32 -3.42 7.73
N THR A 68 -6.31 -4.30 7.57
CA THR A 68 -7.27 -4.61 8.64
C THR A 68 -7.86 -6.01 8.50
N ASP A 69 -8.33 -6.57 9.61
CA ASP A 69 -9.14 -7.79 9.64
C ASP A 69 -10.65 -7.44 9.67
N GLY A 70 -10.98 -6.18 10.01
CA GLY A 70 -12.34 -5.68 10.18
C GLY A 70 -12.90 -4.94 8.96
N LEU A 71 -13.98 -4.18 9.18
CA LEU A 71 -14.67 -3.40 8.16
C LEU A 71 -14.20 -1.94 8.07
N SER A 72 -13.22 -1.56 8.89
CA SER A 72 -12.71 -0.21 8.96
C SER A 72 -11.19 -0.16 9.11
N VAL A 73 -10.63 0.99 8.73
CA VAL A 73 -9.24 1.38 8.93
C VAL A 73 -9.21 2.66 9.78
N VAL A 74 -8.12 2.89 10.49
CA VAL A 74 -7.91 4.12 11.26
C VAL A 74 -6.90 4.99 10.54
N LEU A 75 -7.26 6.24 10.29
CA LEU A 75 -6.41 7.26 9.68
C LEU A 75 -6.12 8.35 10.74
N SER A 76 -4.84 8.57 11.05
CA SER A 76 -4.45 9.62 12.00
C SER A 76 -4.48 11.00 11.34
N ALA A 77 -4.48 12.06 12.15
CA ALA A 77 -4.32 13.42 11.65
C ALA A 77 -3.00 13.58 10.87
N ASP A 78 -1.91 12.95 11.35
CA ASP A 78 -0.59 13.00 10.71
C ASP A 78 -0.61 12.34 9.33
N ASN A 79 -1.33 11.23 9.15
CA ASN A 79 -1.52 10.59 7.85
C ASN A 79 -2.16 11.57 6.86
N ILE A 80 -3.23 12.25 7.30
CA ILE A 80 -3.95 13.21 6.47
C ILE A 80 -3.10 14.45 6.17
N GLN A 81 -2.31 14.91 7.14
CA GLN A 81 -1.39 16.02 6.94
C GLN A 81 -0.31 15.67 5.90
N GLY A 82 0.30 14.48 5.99
CA GLY A 82 1.29 14.03 5.01
C GLY A 82 0.71 13.96 3.60
N LEU A 83 -0.51 13.45 3.45
CA LEU A 83 -1.22 13.45 2.15
C LEU A 83 -1.47 14.87 1.62
N ARG A 84 -1.88 15.82 2.48
CA ARG A 84 -2.08 17.23 2.10
C ARG A 84 -0.78 17.90 1.68
N GLU A 85 0.31 17.60 2.35
CA GLU A 85 1.63 18.15 2.02
C GLU A 85 2.10 17.68 0.67
N ARG A 86 2.04 16.38 0.39
CA ARG A 86 2.42 15.85 -0.93
C ARG A 86 1.54 16.35 -2.07
N ALA A 87 0.28 16.68 -1.79
CA ALA A 87 -0.58 17.29 -2.80
C ALA A 87 -0.10 18.68 -3.27
N LYS A 88 0.65 19.42 -2.44
CA LYS A 88 1.28 20.68 -2.85
C LYS A 88 2.35 20.45 -3.94
N ASP A 89 2.93 19.26 -3.98
CA ASP A 89 3.92 18.83 -4.98
C ASP A 89 3.27 18.19 -6.23
N GLY A 90 1.94 18.26 -6.35
CA GLY A 90 1.17 17.74 -7.46
C GLY A 90 0.87 16.24 -7.39
N TYR A 91 1.00 15.61 -6.21
CA TYR A 91 0.58 14.22 -6.01
C TYR A 91 -0.92 14.15 -5.69
N LEU A 92 -1.64 13.21 -6.30
CA LEU A 92 -2.99 12.88 -5.88
C LEU A 92 -2.94 12.09 -4.55
N PRO A 93 -3.65 12.52 -3.50
CA PRO A 93 -3.80 11.76 -2.27
C PRO A 93 -4.55 10.45 -2.51
N VAL A 94 -4.00 9.34 -2.03
CA VAL A 94 -4.62 8.02 -2.14
C VAL A 94 -4.59 7.30 -0.80
N ILE A 95 -5.75 6.81 -0.37
CA ILE A 95 -5.81 5.85 0.74
C ILE A 95 -5.84 4.44 0.13
N ALA A 96 -4.79 3.67 0.38
CA ALA A 96 -4.68 2.27 -0.02
C ALA A 96 -5.10 1.38 1.15
N ALA A 97 -6.23 0.70 1.04
CA ALA A 97 -6.76 -0.15 2.10
C ALA A 97 -6.83 -1.62 1.65
N LEU A 98 -6.35 -2.53 2.51
CA LEU A 98 -6.48 -3.97 2.33
C LEU A 98 -7.14 -4.61 3.54
N ARG A 99 -8.28 -5.27 3.31
CA ARG A 99 -8.89 -6.17 4.28
C ARG A 99 -8.42 -7.61 4.04
N LEU A 100 -7.96 -8.29 5.09
CA LEU A 100 -7.54 -9.69 5.03
C LEU A 100 -8.74 -10.65 5.13
N ALA A 101 -9.58 -10.66 4.09
CA ALA A 101 -10.71 -11.56 3.98
C ALA A 101 -10.85 -12.11 2.56
N VAL A 102 -11.67 -13.17 2.41
CA VAL A 102 -11.97 -13.77 1.10
C VAL A 102 -12.65 -12.74 0.18
N PHE A 103 -12.34 -12.83 -1.12
CA PHE A 103 -12.84 -11.92 -2.16
C PHE A 103 -12.48 -10.44 -2.01
N GLU A 104 -11.71 -10.05 -1.00
CA GLU A 104 -11.19 -8.68 -0.89
C GLU A 104 -9.95 -8.49 -1.78
N ASN A 105 -9.69 -7.24 -2.15
CA ASN A 105 -8.48 -6.80 -2.84
C ASN A 105 -8.11 -5.40 -2.33
N TRP A 106 -6.96 -4.88 -2.77
CA TRP A 106 -6.62 -3.48 -2.50
C TRP A 106 -7.70 -2.55 -3.03
N ILE A 107 -8.12 -1.62 -2.18
CA ILE A 107 -8.92 -0.46 -2.56
C ILE A 107 -7.96 0.72 -2.60
N LEU A 108 -7.94 1.43 -3.73
CA LEU A 108 -7.21 2.67 -3.89
C LEU A 108 -8.23 3.80 -4.00
N ALA A 109 -8.36 4.59 -2.95
CA ALA A 109 -9.32 5.67 -2.88
C ALA A 109 -8.63 7.02 -3.13
N GLY A 110 -8.86 7.62 -4.29
CA GLY A 110 -8.38 8.96 -4.65
C GLY A 110 -9.30 10.03 -4.09
N VAL A 111 -9.19 10.31 -2.79
CA VAL A 111 -10.13 11.18 -2.08
C VAL A 111 -9.76 12.67 -2.30
N PRO A 112 -10.73 13.55 -2.65
CA PRO A 112 -10.51 14.98 -2.72
C PRO A 112 -9.95 15.55 -1.41
N LEU A 113 -9.07 16.55 -1.50
CA LEU A 113 -8.38 17.11 -0.33
C LEU A 113 -9.34 17.64 0.76
N ASN A 114 -10.46 18.23 0.38
CA ASN A 114 -11.49 18.74 1.29
C ASN A 114 -12.31 17.62 1.96
N GLU A 115 -12.20 16.38 1.47
CA GLU A 115 -12.98 15.22 1.92
C GLU A 115 -12.13 14.14 2.59
N LEU A 116 -10.81 14.37 2.72
CA LEU A 116 -9.90 13.45 3.38
C LEU A 116 -10.35 13.12 4.82
N PRO A 117 -10.71 11.86 5.10
CA PRO A 117 -11.30 11.49 6.38
C PRO A 117 -10.24 11.25 7.46
N THR A 118 -10.57 11.56 8.73
CA THR A 118 -9.73 11.25 9.89
C THR A 118 -10.49 10.35 10.86
N GLY A 119 -9.77 9.54 11.64
CA GLY A 119 -10.34 8.62 12.61
C GLY A 119 -10.69 7.28 12.01
N GLN A 120 -11.73 6.63 12.53
CA GLN A 120 -12.18 5.33 12.05
C GLN A 120 -13.05 5.48 10.79
N VAL A 121 -12.60 4.89 9.69
CA VAL A 121 -13.25 4.99 8.37
C VAL A 121 -13.67 3.61 7.90
N LEU A 122 -14.96 3.46 7.57
CA LEU A 122 -15.47 2.25 6.94
C LEU A 122 -14.88 2.07 5.55
N ILE A 123 -14.41 0.86 5.25
CA ILE A 123 -13.83 0.52 3.95
C ILE A 123 -14.81 0.83 2.81
N ASP A 124 -16.11 0.56 3.01
CA ASP A 124 -17.11 0.82 1.97
C ASP A 124 -17.26 2.31 1.62
N ARG A 125 -16.94 3.23 2.55
CA ARG A 125 -16.89 4.67 2.23
C ARG A 125 -15.73 5.00 1.29
N LEU A 126 -14.61 4.29 1.39
CA LEU A 126 -13.47 4.47 0.49
C LEU A 126 -13.80 4.01 -0.94
N ARG A 127 -14.69 3.03 -1.09
CA ARG A 127 -15.11 2.52 -2.42
C ARG A 127 -15.81 3.58 -3.27
N ALA A 128 -16.38 4.62 -2.68
CA ALA A 128 -16.98 5.74 -3.41
C ALA A 128 -15.94 6.54 -4.22
N TYR A 129 -14.66 6.51 -3.80
CA TYR A 129 -13.55 7.22 -4.44
C TYR A 129 -12.58 6.28 -5.16
N ARG A 130 -13.03 5.05 -5.47
CA ARG A 130 -12.15 3.99 -5.96
C ARG A 130 -11.55 4.32 -7.33
N MET A 131 -10.27 4.02 -7.47
CA MET A 131 -9.52 4.14 -8.72
C MET A 131 -9.57 2.80 -9.46
N SER A 132 -10.74 2.45 -9.99
CA SER A 132 -11.02 1.12 -10.56
C SER A 132 -10.04 0.69 -11.67
N ASP A 133 -9.57 1.64 -12.48
CA ASP A 133 -8.58 1.41 -13.54
C ASP A 133 -7.25 0.92 -12.97
N VAL A 134 -6.78 1.56 -11.89
CA VAL A 134 -5.55 1.16 -11.20
C VAL A 134 -5.75 -0.14 -10.42
N GLU A 135 -6.87 -0.28 -9.70
CA GLU A 135 -7.18 -1.49 -8.91
C GLU A 135 -7.25 -2.76 -9.78
N HIS A 136 -7.82 -2.65 -10.98
CA HIS A 136 -7.98 -3.79 -11.90
C HIS A 136 -6.63 -4.41 -12.28
N VAL A 137 -5.62 -3.57 -12.51
CA VAL A 137 -4.27 -4.01 -12.87
C VAL A 137 -3.44 -4.34 -11.62
N LEU A 138 -3.67 -3.62 -10.52
CA LEU A 138 -2.95 -3.82 -9.26
C LEU A 138 -3.25 -5.19 -8.64
N GLY A 139 -4.51 -5.65 -8.64
CA GLY A 139 -4.89 -6.92 -8.02
C GLY A 139 -4.03 -8.11 -8.47
N PRO A 140 -3.99 -8.42 -9.78
CA PRO A 140 -3.16 -9.49 -10.31
C PRO A 140 -1.66 -9.28 -10.08
N ALA A 141 -1.15 -8.05 -10.23
CA ALA A 141 0.27 -7.74 -10.00
C ALA A 141 0.67 -7.99 -8.54
N PHE A 142 -0.15 -7.54 -7.58
CA PHE A 142 0.07 -7.73 -6.17
C PHE A 142 0.05 -9.21 -5.77
N GLU A 143 -0.86 -10.00 -6.33
CA GLU A 143 -0.88 -11.43 -6.06
C GLU A 143 0.39 -12.14 -6.53
N GLN A 144 0.90 -11.79 -7.71
CA GLN A 144 2.16 -12.35 -8.24
C GLN A 144 3.35 -11.95 -7.37
N VAL A 145 3.44 -10.67 -6.97
CA VAL A 145 4.49 -10.17 -6.09
C VAL A 145 4.43 -10.85 -4.72
N ALA A 146 3.24 -10.92 -4.11
CA ALA A 146 3.06 -11.56 -2.82
C ALA A 146 3.46 -13.05 -2.85
N GLU A 147 3.16 -13.75 -3.94
CA GLU A 147 3.56 -15.15 -4.15
C GLU A 147 5.07 -15.29 -4.37
N ARG A 148 5.65 -14.51 -5.30
CA ARG A 148 7.08 -14.50 -5.63
C ARG A 148 7.95 -14.24 -4.39
N HIS A 149 7.54 -13.30 -3.55
CA HIS A 149 8.29 -12.87 -2.38
C HIS A 149 7.89 -13.57 -1.08
N PHE A 150 6.93 -14.51 -1.11
CA PHE A 150 6.39 -15.12 0.10
C PHE A 150 7.47 -15.82 0.95
N GLN A 151 8.26 -16.72 0.36
CA GLN A 151 9.24 -17.52 1.12
C GLN A 151 10.37 -16.67 1.70
N GLY A 152 10.85 -15.68 0.93
CA GLY A 152 11.86 -14.73 1.39
C GLY A 152 11.33 -13.87 2.54
N THR A 153 10.11 -13.34 2.40
CA THR A 153 9.45 -12.53 3.43
C THR A 153 9.13 -13.36 4.67
N LEU A 154 8.71 -14.61 4.51
CA LEU A 154 8.42 -15.50 5.63
C LEU A 154 9.68 -15.78 6.46
N LYS A 155 10.87 -15.82 5.85
CA LYS A 155 12.14 -16.05 6.56
C LYS A 155 12.73 -14.75 7.11
N GLY A 156 12.85 -13.73 6.27
CA GLY A 156 13.60 -12.49 6.54
C GLY A 156 12.75 -11.26 6.86
N GLY A 157 11.42 -11.35 6.80
CA GLY A 157 10.51 -10.25 7.11
C GLY A 157 10.78 -9.00 6.28
N GLN A 158 10.75 -7.84 6.94
CA GLN A 158 11.02 -6.55 6.32
C GLN A 158 12.43 -6.43 5.74
N ARG A 159 13.43 -7.06 6.36
CA ARG A 159 14.82 -7.01 5.87
C ARG A 159 14.92 -7.57 4.45
N TYR A 160 14.33 -8.73 4.21
CA TYR A 160 14.27 -9.32 2.87
C TYR A 160 13.60 -8.37 1.88
N LEU A 161 12.47 -7.76 2.26
CA LEU A 161 11.76 -6.85 1.36
C LEU A 161 12.55 -5.57 1.09
N ASN A 162 13.24 -5.00 2.07
CA ASN A 162 14.13 -3.85 1.87
C ASN A 162 15.20 -4.14 0.81
N ASP A 163 15.83 -5.33 0.89
CA ASP A 163 16.82 -5.76 -0.10
C ASP A 163 16.19 -5.85 -1.51
N GLN A 164 14.96 -6.35 -1.62
CA GLN A 164 14.23 -6.43 -2.90
C GLN A 164 13.82 -5.05 -3.45
N LEU A 165 13.41 -4.12 -2.59
CA LEU A 165 13.10 -2.74 -3.00
C LEU A 165 14.33 -2.07 -3.61
N GLN A 166 15.48 -2.17 -2.93
CA GLN A 166 16.73 -1.60 -3.42
C GLN A 166 17.19 -2.23 -4.74
N GLN A 167 17.12 -3.56 -4.86
CA GLN A 167 17.47 -4.29 -6.09
C GLN A 167 16.60 -3.90 -7.29
N THR A 168 15.37 -3.44 -7.04
CA THR A 168 14.42 -3.01 -8.09
C THR A 168 14.42 -1.49 -8.30
N GLY A 169 15.37 -0.77 -7.72
CA GLY A 169 15.53 0.68 -7.86
C GLY A 169 14.44 1.50 -7.17
N ILE A 170 13.73 0.93 -6.20
CA ILE A 170 12.80 1.67 -5.32
C ILE A 170 13.63 2.36 -4.23
N GLU A 171 13.40 3.66 -4.05
CA GLU A 171 14.04 4.41 -2.98
C GLU A 171 13.39 4.06 -1.64
N VAL A 172 14.20 3.69 -0.64
CA VAL A 172 13.75 3.37 0.72
C VAL A 172 14.25 4.46 1.65
N ARG A 173 13.33 5.13 2.37
CA ARG A 173 13.66 6.14 3.40
C ARG A 173 13.22 5.64 4.77
N ASP A 174 14.21 5.36 5.61
CA ASP A 174 14.03 4.87 6.98
C ASP A 174 14.44 5.91 8.05
N LEU A 175 14.65 7.16 7.65
CA LEU A 175 15.16 8.23 8.50
C LEU A 175 14.03 9.16 8.93
#